data_AF-A0A9E4ZF20-F1
#
_entry.id   AF-A0A9E4ZF20-F1
#
_cell.length_a   1.000
_cell.length_b   1.000
_cell.length_c   1.000
_cell.angle_alpha   90.00
_cell.angle_beta   90.00
_cell.angle_gamma   90.00
#
_symmetry.space_group_name_H-M   'P 1'
#
loop_
_entity.id
_entity.type
_entity.pdbx_description
1 polymer ?
#
loop_
_entity_poly.entity_id
_entity_poly.type
_entity_poly.pdbx_seq_one_letter_code
_entity_poly.pdbx_strand_id
1 'polypeptide(L)'
;MIEIILILGIVFFAFMTVYNAIAYRKNKTSLLPTIFSFLLTLITLLLFLEQSLLCITILMLAVFLLSVVKYPMISKIQEKRFLKELEKTDLNEPLKVMDFVVGMKGWGKIAVKYGARKTALIYSVSFSTIIGLGLLSMNVLIPDYEKSKYFVLQMTLIFTVLFYFQMHKTLKKYIYSMIRTD
;
A
#
# COMPACT_ATOMS: atom_id res chain seq x y z
N MET A 1 -10.73 -33.46 -14.00
CA MET A 1 -9.32 -32.99 -14.00
C MET A 1 -9.10 -31.85 -13.02
N ILE A 2 -9.90 -30.78 -13.09
CA ILE A 2 -9.81 -29.62 -12.15
C ILE A 2 -10.04 -30.04 -10.69
N GLU A 3 -11.03 -30.88 -10.42
CA GLU A 3 -11.33 -31.36 -9.05
C GLU A 3 -10.14 -32.10 -8.40
N ILE A 4 -9.44 -32.95 -9.17
CA ILE A 4 -8.26 -33.69 -8.67
C ILE A 4 -7.15 -32.69 -8.30
N ILE A 5 -6.94 -31.66 -9.12
CA ILE A 5 -5.96 -30.60 -8.84
C ILE A 5 -6.33 -29.83 -7.57
N LEU A 6 -7.61 -29.51 -7.38
CA LEU A 6 -8.09 -28.83 -6.18
C LEU A 6 -7.92 -29.69 -4.93
N ILE A 7 -8.26 -30.98 -4.99
CA ILE A 7 -8.07 -31.92 -3.88
C ILE A 7 -6.59 -32.01 -3.50
N LEU A 8 -5.70 -32.18 -4.48
CA LEU A 8 -4.25 -32.18 -4.24
C LEU A 8 -3.77 -30.86 -3.64
N GLY A 9 -4.29 -29.74 -4.12
CA GLY A 9 -4.00 -28.41 -3.57
C GLY A 9 -4.43 -28.27 -2.11
N ILE A 10 -5.65 -28.70 -1.76
CA ILE A 10 -6.16 -28.69 -0.39
C ILE A 10 -5.26 -29.51 0.53
N VAL A 11 -4.93 -30.74 0.13
CA VAL A 11 -4.07 -31.63 0.93
C VAL A 11 -2.68 -31.01 1.12
N PHE A 12 -2.09 -30.47 0.06
CA PHE A 12 -0.78 -29.83 0.10
C PHE A 12 -0.76 -28.61 1.04
N PHE A 13 -1.71 -27.68 0.87
CA PHE A 13 -1.75 -26.47 1.71
C PHE A 13 -2.13 -26.78 3.16
N ALA A 14 -3.00 -27.76 3.40
CA ALA A 14 -3.32 -28.21 4.75
C ALA A 14 -2.07 -28.80 5.43
N PHE A 15 -1.32 -29.65 4.72
CA PHE A 15 -0.05 -30.18 5.21
C PHE A 15 0.97 -29.07 5.51
N MET A 16 1.16 -28.12 4.59
CA MET A 16 2.04 -26.96 4.80
C MET A 16 1.60 -26.11 5.99
N THR A 17 0.29 -25.98 6.24
CA THR A 17 -0.24 -25.27 7.41
C THR A 17 0.18 -25.94 8.70
N VAL A 18 0.00 -27.26 8.80
CA VAL A 18 0.41 -28.03 9.99
C VAL A 18 1.92 -27.99 10.16
N TYR A 19 2.68 -28.20 9.09
CA TYR A 19 4.14 -28.14 9.10
C TYR A 19 4.64 -26.77 9.61
N ASN A 20 4.12 -25.68 9.06
CA ASN A 20 4.49 -24.32 9.45
C ASN A 20 4.04 -24.00 10.89
N ALA A 21 2.90 -24.52 11.36
CA ALA A 21 2.46 -24.38 12.74
C ALA A 21 3.41 -25.09 13.73
N ILE A 22 3.88 -26.29 13.38
CA ILE A 22 4.87 -27.04 14.17
C ILE A 22 6.20 -26.30 14.16
N ALA A 23 6.67 -25.83 12.99
CA ALA A 23 7.90 -25.07 12.86
C ALA A 23 7.85 -23.77 13.68
N TYR A 24 6.72 -23.07 13.69
CA TYR A 24 6.49 -21.90 14.54
C TYR A 24 6.66 -22.23 16.03
N ARG A 25 6.04 -23.32 16.51
CA ARG A 25 6.14 -23.71 17.92
C ARG A 25 7.55 -24.17 18.30
N LYS A 26 8.22 -24.94 17.44
CA LYS A 26 9.52 -25.57 17.74
C LYS A 26 10.69 -24.60 17.54
N ASN A 27 10.68 -23.85 16.45
CA ASN A 27 11.81 -23.02 16.02
C ASN A 27 11.57 -21.52 16.24
N LYS A 28 10.41 -21.13 16.82
CA LYS A 28 9.99 -19.73 17.00
C LYS A 28 10.11 -18.89 15.72
N THR A 29 9.88 -19.54 14.57
CA THR A 29 9.87 -18.88 13.26
C THR A 29 8.68 -17.92 13.15
N SER A 30 8.56 -17.16 12.07
CA SER A 30 7.40 -16.28 11.87
C SER A 30 6.10 -17.09 11.78
N LEU A 31 5.00 -16.56 12.32
CA LEU A 31 3.64 -17.12 12.16
C LEU A 31 3.07 -16.88 10.75
N LEU A 32 3.68 -15.96 9.98
CA LEU A 32 3.21 -15.57 8.64
C LEU A 32 3.02 -16.77 7.69
N PRO A 33 4.01 -17.68 7.50
CA PRO A 33 3.86 -18.83 6.62
C PRO A 33 2.67 -19.74 7.00
N THR A 34 2.41 -19.90 8.31
CA THR A 34 1.27 -20.68 8.80
C THR A 34 -0.06 -20.03 8.43
N ILE A 35 -0.18 -18.71 8.63
CA ILE A 35 -1.37 -17.94 8.25
C ILE A 35 -1.59 -18.00 6.72
N PHE A 36 -0.52 -17.86 5.93
CA PHE A 36 -0.62 -17.95 4.46
C PHE A 36 -1.09 -19.31 3.99
N SER A 37 -0.47 -20.37 4.52
CA SER A 37 -0.82 -21.73 4.16
C SER A 37 -2.27 -22.03 4.52
N PHE A 38 -2.73 -21.55 5.68
CA PHE A 38 -4.11 -21.72 6.13
C PHE A 38 -5.10 -21.00 5.20
N LEU A 39 -4.82 -19.73 4.87
CA LEU A 39 -5.65 -18.95 3.95
C LEU A 39 -5.72 -19.58 2.57
N LEU A 40 -4.61 -20.09 2.03
CA LEU A 40 -4.58 -20.80 0.75
C LEU A 40 -5.37 -22.12 0.79
N THR A 41 -5.30 -22.85 1.91
CA THR A 41 -6.14 -24.04 2.13
C THR A 41 -7.61 -23.67 2.04
N LEU A 42 -8.00 -22.59 2.73
CA LEU A 42 -9.38 -22.13 2.83
C LEU A 42 -9.90 -21.59 1.48
N ILE A 43 -9.08 -20.85 0.75
CA ILE A 43 -9.37 -20.40 -0.63
C ILE A 43 -9.57 -21.59 -1.56
N THR A 44 -8.66 -22.57 -1.55
CA THR A 44 -8.73 -23.74 -2.43
C THR A 44 -9.95 -24.61 -2.12
N LEU A 45 -10.29 -24.74 -0.83
CA LEU A 45 -11.50 -25.43 -0.38
C LEU A 45 -12.77 -24.70 -0.86
N LEU A 46 -12.82 -23.37 -0.77
CA LEU A 46 -13.98 -22.61 -1.23
C LEU A 46 -14.14 -22.64 -2.75
N LEU A 47 -13.04 -22.67 -3.51
CA LEU A 47 -13.07 -22.90 -4.95
C LEU A 47 -13.63 -24.29 -5.29
N PHE A 48 -13.27 -25.31 -4.51
CA PHE A 48 -13.83 -26.65 -4.67
C PHE A 48 -15.33 -26.72 -4.36
N LEU A 49 -15.82 -25.91 -3.42
CA LEU A 49 -17.25 -25.79 -3.08
C LEU A 49 -18.01 -24.81 -3.99
N GLU A 50 -17.38 -24.29 -5.04
CA GLU A 50 -17.92 -23.27 -5.96
C GLU A 50 -18.39 -21.96 -5.28
N GLN A 51 -17.89 -21.68 -4.07
CA GLN A 51 -18.22 -20.50 -3.27
C GLN A 51 -17.35 -19.30 -3.64
N SER A 52 -17.50 -18.81 -4.88
CA SER A 52 -16.65 -17.75 -5.47
C SER A 52 -16.65 -16.42 -4.68
N LEU A 53 -17.79 -15.98 -4.17
CA LEU A 53 -17.92 -14.75 -3.37
C LEU A 53 -17.14 -14.82 -2.04
N LEU A 54 -17.23 -15.95 -1.33
CA LEU A 54 -16.47 -16.16 -0.08
C LEU A 54 -14.97 -16.24 -0.36
N CYS A 55 -14.59 -16.92 -1.46
CA CYS A 55 -13.20 -16.99 -1.91
C CYS A 55 -12.59 -15.59 -2.13
N ILE A 56 -13.30 -14.72 -2.85
CA ILE A 56 -12.86 -13.33 -3.09
C ILE A 56 -12.73 -12.57 -1.77
N THR A 57 -13.70 -12.73 -0.86
CA THR A 57 -13.71 -12.04 0.44
C THR A 57 -12.50 -12.43 1.29
N ILE A 58 -12.17 -13.72 1.36
CA ILE A 58 -11.01 -14.21 2.12
C ILE A 58 -9.69 -13.81 1.46
N LEU A 59 -9.63 -13.76 0.14
CA LEU A 59 -8.45 -13.27 -0.58
C LEU A 59 -8.23 -11.77 -0.30
N MET A 60 -9.28 -10.96 -0.30
CA MET A 60 -9.20 -9.55 0.11
C MET A 60 -8.71 -9.41 1.56
N LEU A 61 -9.23 -10.23 2.48
CA LEU A 61 -8.79 -10.24 3.87
C LEU A 61 -7.30 -10.62 4.00
N ALA A 62 -6.83 -11.61 3.23
CA ALA A 62 -5.43 -12.03 3.20
C ALA A 62 -4.51 -10.89 2.75
N VAL A 63 -4.88 -10.20 1.66
CA VAL A 63 -4.14 -9.05 1.13
C VAL A 63 -4.15 -7.88 2.12
N PHE A 64 -5.28 -7.64 2.77
CA PHE A 64 -5.39 -6.61 3.80
C PHE A 64 -4.45 -6.90 4.98
N LEU A 65 -4.46 -8.13 5.51
CA LEU A 65 -3.57 -8.54 6.60
C LEU A 65 -2.09 -8.41 6.21
N LEU A 66 -1.71 -8.82 4.99
CA LEU A 66 -0.36 -8.59 4.47
C LEU A 66 0.02 -7.13 4.48
N SER A 67 -0.88 -6.29 3.97
CA SER A 67 -0.68 -4.87 3.85
C SER A 67 -0.45 -4.26 5.22
N VAL A 68 -1.28 -4.59 6.22
CA VAL A 68 -1.14 -4.10 7.60
C VAL A 68 0.18 -4.57 8.24
N VAL A 69 0.52 -5.86 8.13
CA VAL A 69 1.74 -6.41 8.74
C VAL A 69 3.01 -5.85 8.09
N LYS A 70 3.00 -5.66 6.77
CA LYS A 70 4.16 -5.15 6.03
C LYS A 70 4.21 -3.62 5.96
N TYR A 71 3.11 -2.93 6.28
CA TYR A 71 3.03 -1.48 6.29
C TYR A 71 4.20 -0.79 7.01
N PRO A 72 4.59 -1.14 8.24
CA PRO A 72 5.69 -0.46 8.92
C PRO A 72 7.04 -0.63 8.20
N MET A 73 7.28 -1.79 7.58
CA MET A 73 8.49 -2.05 6.81
C MET A 73 8.48 -1.24 5.50
N ILE A 74 7.39 -1.31 4.75
CA ILE A 74 7.21 -0.60 3.48
C ILE A 74 7.29 0.92 3.71
N SER A 75 6.60 1.43 4.73
CA SER A 75 6.59 2.84 5.11
C SER A 75 8.01 3.33 5.42
N LYS A 76 8.81 2.57 6.17
CA LYS A 76 10.21 2.92 6.45
C LYS A 76 11.09 2.91 5.20
N ILE A 77 10.90 1.94 4.31
CA ILE A 77 11.66 1.85 3.06
C ILE A 77 11.33 3.04 2.15
N GLN A 78 10.04 3.35 1.99
CA GLN A 78 9.58 4.50 1.21
C GLN A 78 10.09 5.81 1.82
N GLU A 79 9.97 5.99 3.13
CA GLU A 79 10.49 7.17 3.83
C GLU A 79 11.99 7.36 3.59
N LYS A 80 12.79 6.29 3.73
CA LYS A 80 14.25 6.36 3.46
C LYS A 80 14.54 6.71 2.00
N ARG A 81 13.79 6.14 1.05
CA ARG A 81 13.97 6.44 -0.38
C ARG A 81 13.67 7.90 -0.66
N PHE A 82 12.55 8.41 -0.14
CA PHE A 82 12.17 9.81 -0.30
C PHE A 82 13.18 10.77 0.32
N LEU A 83 13.65 10.49 1.54
CA LEU A 83 14.69 11.30 2.18
C LEU A 83 15.98 11.34 1.34
N LYS A 84 16.43 10.19 0.83
CA LYS A 84 17.62 10.14 -0.04
C LYS A 84 17.45 10.92 -1.34
N GLU A 85 16.26 10.96 -1.92
CA GLU A 85 15.98 11.76 -3.12
C GLU A 85 15.96 13.26 -2.78
N LEU A 86 15.40 13.62 -1.61
CA LEU A 86 15.34 14.99 -1.13
C LEU A 86 16.73 15.54 -0.75
N GLU A 87 17.59 14.74 -0.13
CA GLU A 87 18.99 15.11 0.20
C GLU A 87 19.82 15.43 -1.05
N LYS A 88 19.51 14.82 -2.19
CA LYS A 88 20.17 15.10 -3.49
C LYS A 88 19.62 16.33 -4.20
N THR A 89 18.73 17.09 -3.55
CA THR A 89 18.09 18.25 -4.15
C THR A 89 19.00 19.46 -4.00
N ASP A 90 19.50 19.98 -5.12
CA ASP A 90 20.11 21.31 -5.13
C ASP A 90 19.01 22.38 -5.04
N LEU A 91 19.04 23.18 -3.98
CA LEU A 91 18.08 24.24 -3.71
C LEU A 91 18.26 25.44 -4.65
N ASN A 92 19.43 25.59 -5.27
CA ASN A 92 19.76 26.71 -6.15
C ASN A 92 19.36 26.47 -7.61
N GLU A 93 19.12 25.21 -8.00
CA GLU A 93 18.66 24.89 -9.36
C GLU A 93 17.23 25.42 -9.58
N PRO A 94 16.89 25.97 -10.77
CA PRO A 94 15.51 26.33 -11.09
C PRO A 94 14.55 25.13 -10.98
N LEU A 95 13.31 25.41 -10.58
CA LEU A 95 12.23 24.42 -10.48
C LEU A 95 11.75 24.01 -11.87
N LYS A 96 11.86 22.73 -12.21
CA LYS A 96 11.30 22.18 -13.45
C LYS A 96 10.02 21.42 -13.13
N VAL A 97 9.04 21.45 -14.04
CA VAL A 97 7.77 20.72 -13.86
C VAL A 97 8.00 19.20 -13.71
N MET A 98 8.99 18.66 -14.43
CA MET A 98 9.43 17.27 -14.29
C MET A 98 9.89 16.91 -12.86
N ASP A 99 10.37 17.87 -12.08
CA ASP A 99 10.81 17.64 -10.69
C ASP A 99 9.65 17.32 -9.74
N PHE A 100 8.41 17.56 -10.16
CA PHE A 100 7.18 17.23 -9.42
C PHE A 100 6.53 15.93 -9.87
N VAL A 101 6.72 15.57 -11.15
CA VAL A 101 6.09 14.41 -11.79
C VAL A 101 6.96 13.16 -11.69
N VAL A 102 8.28 13.33 -11.88
CA VAL A 102 9.25 12.21 -11.95
C VAL A 102 10.05 12.06 -10.65
N GLY A 103 9.98 13.02 -9.74
CA GLY A 103 10.76 12.99 -8.51
C GLY A 103 10.20 13.78 -7.34
N MET A 104 10.97 13.77 -6.25
CA MET A 104 10.64 14.45 -4.99
C MET A 104 11.30 15.82 -4.83
N LYS A 105 12.20 16.19 -5.75
CA LYS A 105 13.01 17.43 -5.67
C LYS A 105 12.14 18.69 -5.60
N GLY A 106 11.11 18.78 -6.46
CA GLY A 106 10.21 19.93 -6.49
C GLY A 106 9.46 20.10 -5.16
N TRP A 107 9.00 18.98 -4.60
CA TRP A 107 8.33 18.96 -3.29
C TRP A 107 9.28 19.35 -2.15
N GLY A 108 10.55 18.96 -2.20
CA GLY A 108 11.57 19.39 -1.26
C GLY A 108 11.78 20.91 -1.24
N LYS A 109 11.92 21.53 -2.42
CA LYS A 109 12.08 22.99 -2.56
C LYS A 109 10.88 23.76 -2.02
N ILE A 110 9.66 23.31 -2.31
CA ILE A 110 8.44 23.92 -1.75
C ILE A 110 8.40 23.74 -0.23
N ALA A 111 8.82 22.59 0.30
CA ALA A 111 8.83 22.32 1.73
C ALA A 111 9.76 23.26 2.50
N VAL A 112 10.92 23.60 1.94
CA VAL A 112 11.84 24.58 2.55
C VAL A 112 11.22 25.97 2.55
N LYS A 113 10.62 26.41 1.43
CA LYS A 113 10.10 27.77 1.28
C LYS A 113 8.78 28.01 2.02
N TYR A 114 7.88 27.03 2.06
CA TYR A 114 6.51 27.18 2.57
C TYR A 114 6.18 26.27 3.76
N GLY A 115 7.12 25.43 4.17
CA GLY A 115 7.00 24.49 5.28
C GLY A 115 6.42 23.12 4.88
N ALA A 116 6.71 22.12 5.71
CA ALA A 116 6.27 20.73 5.50
C ALA A 116 4.75 20.56 5.50
N ARG A 117 4.01 21.35 6.29
CA ARG A 117 2.55 21.19 6.44
C ARG A 117 1.79 21.58 5.16
N LYS A 118 2.09 22.75 4.58
CA LYS A 118 1.45 23.23 3.35
C LYS A 118 1.81 22.34 2.16
N THR A 119 3.07 21.95 2.06
CA THR A 119 3.57 21.09 0.98
C THR A 119 2.95 19.70 1.02
N ALA A 120 2.81 19.10 2.21
CA ALA A 120 2.16 17.81 2.37
C ALA A 120 0.69 17.84 1.96
N LEU A 121 -0.03 18.94 2.24
CA LEU A 121 -1.43 19.11 1.84
C LEU A 121 -1.56 19.23 0.32
N ILE A 122 -0.73 20.06 -0.32
CA ILE A 122 -0.74 20.21 -1.78
C ILE A 122 -0.40 18.87 -2.45
N TYR A 123 0.62 18.17 -1.96
CA TYR A 123 0.99 16.84 -2.44
C TYR A 123 -0.17 15.86 -2.32
N SER A 124 -0.78 15.78 -1.13
CA SER A 124 -1.82 14.80 -0.85
C SER A 124 -3.07 15.01 -1.68
N VAL A 125 -3.50 16.26 -1.86
CA VAL A 125 -4.66 16.60 -2.70
C VAL A 125 -4.37 16.33 -4.17
N SER A 126 -3.17 16.69 -4.65
CA SER A 126 -2.79 16.50 -6.05
C SER A 126 -2.80 15.01 -6.41
N PHE A 127 -2.12 14.18 -5.60
CA PHE A 127 -2.05 12.74 -5.85
C PHE A 127 -3.39 12.02 -5.64
N SER A 128 -4.14 12.38 -4.59
CA SER A 128 -5.45 11.75 -4.38
C SER A 128 -6.45 12.10 -5.48
N THR A 129 -6.38 13.32 -6.02
CA THR A 129 -7.22 13.72 -7.16
C THR A 129 -6.90 12.89 -8.41
N ILE A 130 -5.61 12.66 -8.71
CA ILE A 130 -5.19 11.81 -9.84
C ILE A 130 -5.73 10.38 -9.66
N ILE A 131 -5.60 9.81 -8.46
CA ILE A 131 -6.14 8.47 -8.16
C ILE A 131 -7.66 8.46 -8.25
N GLY A 132 -8.34 9.46 -7.70
CA GLY A 132 -9.79 9.59 -7.72
C GLY A 132 -10.33 9.67 -9.16
N LEU A 133 -9.67 10.43 -10.03
CA LEU A 133 -10.00 10.49 -11.47
C LEU A 133 -9.77 9.15 -12.17
N GLY A 134 -8.69 8.44 -11.84
CA GLY A 134 -8.43 7.10 -12.38
C GLY A 134 -9.46 6.06 -11.91
N LEU A 135 -9.87 6.12 -10.64
CA LEU A 135 -10.94 5.27 -10.12
C LEU A 135 -12.28 5.62 -10.78
N LEU A 136 -12.56 6.90 -10.99
CA LEU A 136 -13.79 7.36 -11.64
C LEU A 136 -13.85 6.90 -13.10
N SER A 137 -12.74 6.95 -13.85
CA SER A 137 -12.71 6.49 -15.25
C SER A 137 -12.93 4.99 -15.37
N MET A 138 -12.33 4.18 -14.48
CA MET A 138 -12.60 2.74 -14.43
C MET A 138 -14.05 2.42 -14.07
N ASN A 139 -14.67 3.27 -13.24
CA ASN A 139 -16.01 3.05 -12.72
C ASN A 139 -17.13 3.35 -13.75
N VAL A 140 -16.83 4.12 -14.81
CA VAL A 140 -17.76 4.31 -15.95
C VAL A 140 -18.03 2.98 -16.68
N LEU A 141 -17.14 1.99 -16.55
CA LEU A 141 -17.27 0.68 -17.17
C LEU A 141 -18.12 -0.31 -16.36
N ILE A 142 -18.59 0.08 -15.17
CA ILE A 142 -19.32 -0.79 -14.23
C ILE A 142 -20.82 -0.46 -14.29
N PRO A 143 -21.72 -1.46 -14.46
CA PRO A 143 -23.17 -1.24 -14.59
C PRO A 143 -23.85 -0.52 -13.42
N ASP A 144 -23.24 -0.52 -12.23
CA ASP A 144 -23.81 -0.03 -10.96
C ASP A 144 -23.20 1.32 -10.52
N TYR A 145 -23.06 2.23 -11.49
CA TYR A 145 -22.34 3.52 -11.38
C TYR A 145 -22.79 4.42 -10.22
N GLU A 146 -24.07 4.41 -9.85
CA GLU A 146 -24.59 5.31 -8.81
C GLU A 146 -24.07 4.97 -7.41
N LYS A 147 -24.00 3.68 -7.08
CA LYS A 147 -23.50 3.22 -5.76
C LYS A 147 -21.98 3.37 -5.65
N SER A 148 -21.28 3.24 -6.77
CA SER A 148 -19.83 3.25 -6.81
C SER A 148 -19.21 4.66 -6.75
N LYS A 149 -19.95 5.74 -7.04
CA LYS A 149 -19.48 7.12 -6.84
C LYS A 149 -19.11 7.41 -5.38
N TYR A 150 -19.93 6.96 -4.44
CA TYR A 150 -19.66 7.12 -3.00
C TYR A 150 -18.40 6.36 -2.57
N PHE A 151 -18.18 5.19 -3.15
CA PHE A 151 -16.97 4.40 -2.93
C PHE A 151 -15.71 5.12 -3.45
N VAL A 152 -15.76 5.70 -4.66
CA VAL A 152 -14.65 6.49 -5.22
C VAL A 152 -14.35 7.70 -4.33
N LEU A 153 -15.37 8.42 -3.86
CA LEU A 153 -15.22 9.56 -2.98
C LEU A 153 -14.57 9.15 -1.63
N GLN A 154 -15.06 8.08 -1.01
CA GLN A 154 -14.52 7.56 0.25
C GLN A 154 -13.05 7.16 0.09
N MET A 155 -12.71 6.42 -0.96
CA MET A 155 -11.33 6.01 -1.23
C MET A 155 -10.41 7.22 -1.47
N THR A 156 -10.88 8.22 -2.22
CA THR A 156 -10.13 9.45 -2.48
C THR A 156 -9.83 10.22 -1.19
N LEU A 157 -10.81 10.33 -0.29
CA LEU A 157 -10.63 10.96 1.02
C LEU A 157 -9.64 10.19 1.89
N ILE A 158 -9.77 8.86 1.95
CA ILE A 158 -8.85 7.99 2.70
C ILE A 158 -7.41 8.17 2.19
N PHE A 159 -7.19 8.12 0.87
CA PHE A 159 -5.87 8.33 0.29
C PHE A 159 -5.32 9.73 0.56
N THR A 160 -6.16 10.76 0.53
CA THR A 160 -5.75 12.14 0.87
C THR A 160 -5.18 12.19 2.28
N VAL A 161 -5.88 11.61 3.25
CA VAL A 161 -5.43 11.60 4.66
C VAL A 161 -4.14 10.79 4.82
N LEU A 162 -4.07 9.60 4.20
CA LEU A 162 -2.89 8.74 4.27
C LEU A 162 -1.65 9.42 3.68
N PHE A 163 -1.76 10.00 2.47
CA PHE A 163 -0.65 10.71 1.84
C PHE A 163 -0.25 11.96 2.61
N TYR A 164 -1.20 12.68 3.19
CA TYR A 164 -0.90 13.84 4.02
C TYR A 164 -0.01 13.45 5.20
N PHE A 165 -0.40 12.43 5.98
CA PHE A 165 0.38 12.01 7.14
C PHE A 165 1.75 11.46 6.77
N GLN A 166 1.82 10.65 5.71
CA GLN A 166 3.08 10.10 5.21
C GLN A 166 4.02 11.23 4.76
N MET A 167 3.53 12.13 3.90
CA MET A 167 4.35 13.20 3.33
C MET A 167 4.75 14.24 4.38
N HIS A 168 3.83 14.61 5.28
CA HIS A 168 4.12 15.55 6.36
C HIS A 168 5.24 15.03 7.26
N LYS A 169 5.18 13.75 7.64
CA LYS A 169 6.22 13.11 8.46
C LYS A 169 7.57 13.10 7.75
N THR A 170 7.61 12.72 6.47
CA THR A 170 8.85 12.67 5.67
C THR A 170 9.46 14.06 5.49
N LEU A 171 8.65 15.06 5.08
CA LEU A 171 9.12 16.42 4.89
C LEU A 171 9.58 17.09 6.19
N LYS A 172 8.88 16.84 7.30
CA LYS A 172 9.28 17.37 8.62
C LYS A 172 10.67 16.86 9.01
N LYS A 173 10.96 15.57 8.76
CA LYS A 173 12.30 15.01 8.99
C LYS A 173 13.36 15.62 8.08
N TYR A 174 13.04 15.79 6.80
CA TYR A 174 13.95 16.41 5.82
C TYR A 174 14.34 17.84 6.19
N ILE A 175 13.36 18.66 6.60
CA ILE A 175 13.64 20.04 7.05
C ILE A 175 14.50 20.03 8.31
N TYR A 176 14.20 19.14 9.27
CA TYR A 176 14.99 19.03 10.50
C TYR A 176 16.43 18.56 10.24
N SER A 177 16.66 17.67 9.27
CA SER A 177 18.01 17.25 8.91
C SER A 177 18.83 18.38 8.29
N MET A 178 18.21 19.32 7.56
CA MET A 178 18.92 20.49 7.02
C MET A 178 19.29 21.50 8.10
N ILE A 179 18.39 21.77 9.07
CA ILE A 179 18.67 22.71 10.16
C ILE A 179 19.83 22.22 11.07
N ARG A 180 20.11 20.91 11.10
CA ARG A 180 21.17 20.32 11.92
C ARG A 180 22.53 20.25 11.22
N THR A 181 22.57 20.51 9.92
CA THR A 181 23.81 20.49 9.12
C THR A 181 24.43 21.88 8.92
N ASP A 182 23.75 22.93 9.41
CA ASP A 182 24.27 24.29 9.55
C ASP A 182 24.76 24.53 11.00
#